data_AF-A0A7V0M1U1-F1
#
_entry.id   AF-A0A7V0M1U1-F1
#
_cell.length_a   1.000
_cell.length_b   1.000
_cell.length_c   1.000
_cell.angle_alpha   90.00
_cell.angle_beta   90.00
_cell.angle_gamma   90.00
#
_symmetry.space_group_name_H-M   'P 1'
#
loop_
_entity.id
_entity.type
_entity.pdbx_description
1 polymer ?
#
loop_
_entity_poly.entity_id
_entity_poly.type
_entity_poly.pdbx_seq_one_letter_code
_entity_poly.pdbx_strand_id
1 'polypeptide(L)'
;MRVLFIFIDGLGIGERNPSYNPCGEDKTGILCNFSDECPREIPFQGVCIPLEAALGIPDLPQSATGQTALLTGVNAAKLNGKHRNGFPNKVLREVLKEKSLLRQLKEAGRKPIFMN
;
A
#
# COMPACT_ATOMS: atom_id res chain seq x y z
N MET A 1 8.65 18.26 10.61
CA MET A 1 7.74 17.09 10.57
C MET A 1 8.54 15.86 10.16
N ARG A 2 8.33 14.72 10.84
CA ARG A 2 8.89 13.41 10.47
C ARG A 2 7.71 12.50 10.13
N VAL A 3 7.87 11.66 9.12
CA VAL A 3 6.83 10.72 8.66
C VAL A 3 7.43 9.34 8.64
N LEU A 4 6.72 8.37 9.22
CA LEU A 4 7.01 6.95 9.09
C LEU A 4 5.88 6.33 8.25
N PHE A 5 6.25 5.74 7.13
CA PHE A 5 5.33 5.00 6.27
C PHE A 5 5.67 3.52 6.36
N ILE A 6 4.70 2.70 6.75
CA ILE A 6 4.85 1.25 6.89
C ILE A 6 3.92 0.60 5.87
N PHE A 7 4.48 -0.30 5.06
CA PHE A 7 3.72 -1.16 4.17
C PHE A 7 3.95 -2.61 4.61
N ILE A 8 2.87 -3.38 4.73
CA ILE A 8 2.91 -4.78 5.13
C ILE A 8 2.41 -5.60 3.94
N ASP A 9 3.30 -6.33 3.29
CA ASP A 9 2.92 -7.17 2.14
C ASP A 9 2.05 -8.34 2.59
N GLY A 10 1.04 -8.67 1.78
CA GLY A 10 0.09 -9.74 2.07
C GLY A 10 -0.94 -9.44 3.16
N LEU A 11 -0.95 -8.23 3.74
CA LEU A 11 -1.96 -7.84 4.72
C LEU A 11 -3.08 -7.01 4.08
N GLY A 12 -4.29 -7.55 4.10
CA GLY A 12 -5.51 -6.87 3.65
C GLY A 12 -6.56 -6.76 4.76
N ILE A 13 -7.66 -6.07 4.46
CA ILE A 13 -8.85 -6.03 5.30
C ILE A 13 -9.71 -7.24 4.93
N GLY A 14 -9.96 -8.11 5.91
CA GLY A 14 -10.71 -9.36 5.73
C GLY A 14 -11.87 -9.48 6.72
N GLU A 15 -12.47 -10.66 6.80
CA GLU A 15 -13.54 -10.96 7.76
C GLU A 15 -13.01 -11.18 9.18
N ARG A 16 -13.87 -10.98 10.18
CA ARG A 16 -13.56 -11.25 11.60
C ARG A 16 -13.61 -12.76 11.88
N ASN A 17 -12.60 -13.48 11.40
CA ASN A 17 -12.48 -14.91 11.63
C ASN A 17 -11.06 -15.29 12.10
N PRO A 18 -10.88 -15.60 13.40
CA PRO A 18 -9.58 -15.95 13.97
C PRO A 18 -8.92 -17.20 13.37
N SER A 19 -9.68 -18.07 12.67
CA SER A 19 -9.12 -19.28 12.06
C SER A 19 -8.23 -19.00 10.84
N TYR A 20 -8.39 -17.86 10.17
CA TYR A 20 -7.62 -17.50 8.98
C TYR A 20 -7.24 -16.02 8.88
N ASN A 21 -7.84 -15.13 9.68
CA ASN A 21 -7.46 -13.73 9.77
C ASN A 21 -6.64 -13.49 11.05
N PRO A 22 -5.29 -13.41 10.96
CA PRO A 22 -4.44 -13.16 12.13
C PRO A 22 -4.63 -11.77 12.74
N CYS A 23 -5.27 -10.85 12.01
CA CYS A 23 -5.65 -9.54 12.51
C CYS A 23 -7.05 -9.53 13.14
N GLY A 24 -7.63 -10.70 13.45
CA GLY A 24 -8.89 -10.80 14.19
C GLY A 24 -8.80 -10.39 15.67
N GLU A 25 -7.61 -10.47 16.27
CA GLU A 25 -7.38 -10.36 17.72
C GLU A 25 -6.11 -9.55 18.07
N ASP A 26 -5.84 -8.48 17.32
CA ASP A 26 -4.74 -7.59 17.67
C ASP A 26 -4.97 -6.86 19.01
N LYS A 27 -3.89 -6.65 19.77
CA LYS A 27 -3.97 -5.97 21.07
C LYS A 27 -3.91 -4.45 20.95
N THR A 28 -3.50 -3.94 19.79
CA THR A 28 -3.27 -2.51 19.56
C THR A 28 -4.50 -1.81 19.02
N GLY A 29 -5.48 -2.53 18.45
CA GLY A 29 -6.63 -1.98 17.75
C GLY A 29 -6.30 -1.30 16.42
N ILE A 30 -5.07 -1.46 15.90
CA ILE A 30 -4.60 -0.75 14.70
C ILE A 30 -4.82 -1.57 13.43
N LEU A 31 -4.60 -2.88 13.50
CA LEU A 31 -4.71 -3.83 12.39
C LEU A 31 -6.03 -4.62 12.43
N CYS A 32 -6.73 -4.67 13.58
CA CYS A 32 -8.10 -5.19 13.70
C CYS A 32 -9.14 -4.33 12.96
N ASN A 33 -9.07 -4.34 11.63
CA ASN A 33 -10.02 -3.66 10.76
C ASN A 33 -10.70 -4.67 9.85
N PHE A 34 -12.02 -4.58 9.77
CA PHE A 34 -12.87 -5.45 8.98
C PHE A 34 -13.63 -4.62 7.94
N SER A 35 -13.98 -5.25 6.82
CA SER A 35 -14.49 -4.54 5.64
C SER A 35 -15.83 -3.84 5.89
N ASP A 36 -16.66 -4.40 6.78
CA ASP A 36 -17.95 -3.91 7.21
C ASP A 36 -17.88 -2.79 8.28
N GLU A 37 -16.70 -2.58 8.87
CA GLU A 37 -16.46 -1.58 9.91
C GLU A 37 -15.68 -0.36 9.39
N CYS A 38 -15.31 -0.33 8.12
CA CYS A 38 -14.48 0.73 7.53
C CYS A 38 -15.30 1.69 6.63
N PRO A 39 -15.03 3.00 6.65
CA PRO A 39 -14.00 3.70 7.42
C PRO A 39 -14.35 3.84 8.90
N ARG A 40 -13.34 3.86 9.77
CA ARG A 40 -13.49 4.04 11.22
C ARG A 40 -12.33 4.78 11.84
N GLU A 41 -12.55 5.31 13.03
CA GLU A 41 -11.47 5.75 13.92
C GLU A 41 -10.72 4.55 14.50
N ILE A 42 -9.41 4.70 14.62
CA ILE A 42 -8.49 3.77 15.29
C ILE A 42 -7.73 4.53 16.39
N PRO A 43 -7.03 3.83 17.30
CA PRO A 43 -6.31 4.49 18.39
C PRO A 43 -5.36 5.61 17.92
N PHE A 44 -5.05 6.54 18.84
CA PHE A 44 -4.18 7.69 18.58
C PHE A 44 -4.73 8.70 17.55
N GLN A 45 -6.06 8.87 17.48
CA GLN A 45 -6.73 9.75 16.50
C GLN A 45 -6.45 9.34 15.05
N GLY A 46 -6.13 8.06 14.84
CA GLY A 46 -5.92 7.52 13.51
C GLY A 46 -7.26 7.24 12.82
N VAL A 47 -7.19 7.09 11.50
CA VAL A 47 -8.34 6.67 10.68
C VAL A 47 -7.95 5.45 9.87
N CYS A 48 -8.84 4.47 9.82
CA CYS A 48 -8.76 3.38 8.86
C CYS A 48 -9.61 3.71 7.65
N ILE A 49 -8.99 3.68 6.46
CA ILE A 49 -9.66 3.93 5.19
C ILE A 49 -9.39 2.71 4.31
N PRO A 50 -10.44 2.01 3.83
CA PRO A 50 -10.27 0.87 2.95
C PRO A 50 -9.81 1.34 1.57
N LEU A 51 -8.93 0.56 0.94
CA LEU A 51 -8.39 0.86 -0.38
C LEU A 51 -8.69 -0.27 -1.37
N GLU A 52 -9.07 0.10 -2.59
CA GLU A 52 -9.29 -0.85 -3.68
C GLU A 52 -7.95 -1.24 -4.31
N ALA A 53 -7.44 -2.42 -3.94
CA ALA A 53 -6.13 -2.91 -4.38
C ALA A 53 -6.07 -3.25 -5.87
N ALA A 54 -7.22 -3.48 -6.52
CA ALA A 54 -7.30 -3.75 -7.96
C ALA A 54 -7.05 -2.50 -8.81
N LEU A 55 -7.09 -1.29 -8.21
CA LEU A 55 -6.86 -0.02 -8.93
C LEU A 55 -7.73 0.13 -10.20
N GLY A 56 -8.93 -0.47 -10.19
CA GLY A 56 -9.86 -0.49 -11.33
C GLY A 56 -9.46 -1.43 -12.48
N ILE A 57 -8.54 -2.36 -12.26
CA ILE A 57 -8.12 -3.39 -13.22
C ILE A 57 -8.67 -4.74 -12.76
N PRO A 58 -9.34 -5.53 -13.63
CA PRO A 58 -10.06 -6.74 -13.22
C PRO A 58 -9.17 -7.92 -12.80
N ASP A 59 -7.86 -7.84 -13.02
CA ASP A 59 -6.92 -8.90 -12.63
C ASP A 59 -6.68 -8.93 -11.12
N LEU A 60 -6.22 -10.07 -10.61
CA LEU A 60 -5.80 -10.17 -9.21
C LEU A 60 -4.70 -9.13 -8.89
N PRO A 61 -4.83 -8.32 -7.82
CA PRO A 61 -3.80 -7.38 -7.41
C PRO A 61 -2.44 -8.06 -7.21
N GLN A 62 -1.37 -7.40 -7.65
CA GLN A 62 0.00 -7.93 -7.54
C GLN A 62 1.01 -6.89 -7.05
N SER A 63 2.02 -7.38 -6.34
CA SER A 63 3.03 -6.61 -5.61
C SER A 63 3.77 -5.58 -6.46
N ALA A 64 4.29 -5.94 -7.65
CA ALA A 64 5.10 -5.02 -8.45
C ALA A 64 4.32 -3.76 -8.84
N THR A 65 3.07 -3.94 -9.28
CA THR A 65 2.17 -2.83 -9.63
C THR A 65 1.67 -2.09 -8.39
N GLY A 66 1.29 -2.79 -7.32
CA GLY A 66 0.79 -2.17 -6.09
C GLY A 66 1.84 -1.30 -5.41
N GLN A 67 3.06 -1.82 -5.23
CA GLN A 67 4.16 -1.07 -4.64
C GLN A 67 4.61 0.10 -5.53
N THR A 68 4.59 -0.07 -6.86
CA THR A 68 4.85 1.07 -7.77
C THR A 68 3.79 2.15 -7.58
N ALA A 69 2.51 1.79 -7.45
CA ALA A 69 1.46 2.76 -7.20
C ALA A 69 1.64 3.49 -5.86
N LEU A 70 1.89 2.76 -4.77
CA LEU A 70 2.17 3.33 -3.45
C LEU A 70 3.34 4.32 -3.45
N LEU A 71 4.44 3.96 -4.12
CA LEU A 71 5.66 4.75 -4.11
C LEU A 71 5.63 5.92 -5.10
N THR A 72 4.72 5.95 -6.08
CA THR A 72 4.75 6.97 -7.15
C THR A 72 3.47 7.79 -7.28
N GLY A 73 2.38 7.36 -6.63
CA GLY A 73 1.05 7.95 -6.82
C GLY A 73 0.44 7.69 -8.21
N VAL A 74 1.09 6.89 -9.06
CA VAL A 74 0.59 6.54 -10.40
C VAL A 74 -0.18 5.23 -10.35
N ASN A 75 -1.33 5.15 -11.06
CA ASN A 75 -2.00 3.86 -11.27
C ASN A 75 -1.15 2.95 -12.19
N ALA A 76 -0.22 2.22 -11.57
CA ALA A 76 0.78 1.40 -12.24
C ALA A 76 0.18 0.18 -12.94
N ALA A 77 -0.91 -0.39 -12.41
CA ALA A 77 -1.62 -1.50 -13.03
C ALA A 77 -2.24 -1.07 -14.37
N LYS A 78 -2.91 0.09 -14.38
CA LYS A 78 -3.45 0.70 -15.60
C LYS A 78 -2.35 1.04 -16.60
N LEU A 79 -1.26 1.66 -16.15
CA LEU A 79 -0.12 1.99 -17.01
C LEU A 79 0.52 0.74 -17.62
N ASN A 80 0.65 -0.33 -16.84
CA ASN A 80 1.22 -1.59 -17.29
C ASN A 80 0.23 -2.45 -18.11
N GLY A 81 -1.05 -2.03 -18.20
CA GLY A 81 -2.14 -2.74 -18.86
C GLY A 81 -2.66 -3.96 -18.10
N LYS A 82 -2.02 -4.34 -16.99
CA LYS A 82 -2.40 -5.45 -16.11
C LYS A 82 -1.61 -5.39 -14.80
N HIS A 83 -2.08 -6.14 -13.81
CA HIS A 83 -1.28 -6.40 -12.63
C HIS A 83 -0.03 -7.24 -12.94
N ARG A 84 1.04 -7.00 -12.20
CA ARG A 84 2.32 -7.71 -12.36
C ARG A 84 2.89 -8.13 -11.01
N ASN A 85 3.26 -9.40 -10.91
CA ASN A 85 4.00 -9.96 -9.79
C ASN A 85 5.53 -9.90 -10.03
N GLY A 86 6.31 -10.05 -8.96
CA GLY A 86 7.76 -10.10 -8.97
C GLY A 86 8.40 -8.74 -9.19
N PHE A 87 9.53 -8.71 -9.90
CA PHE A 87 10.24 -7.45 -10.12
C PHE A 87 9.54 -6.55 -11.14
N PRO A 88 9.62 -5.21 -10.96
CA PRO A 88 9.10 -4.25 -11.91
C PRO A 88 9.76 -4.44 -13.28
N ASN A 89 8.97 -4.37 -14.35
CA ASN A 89 9.47 -4.36 -15.73
C ASN A 89 10.03 -2.98 -16.11
N LYS A 90 10.41 -2.83 -17.39
CA LYS A 90 10.95 -1.57 -17.91
C LYS A 90 10.04 -0.37 -17.63
N VAL A 91 8.75 -0.46 -18.00
CA VAL A 91 7.77 0.63 -17.83
C VAL A 91 7.64 1.04 -16.37
N LEU A 92 7.50 0.08 -15.45
CA LEU A 92 7.38 0.38 -14.01
C LEU A 92 8.67 0.98 -13.44
N ARG A 93 9.85 0.51 -13.88
CA ARG A 93 11.14 1.07 -13.46
C ARG A 93 11.32 2.51 -13.92
N GLU A 94 10.86 2.85 -15.11
CA GLU A 94 10.90 4.23 -15.62
C GLU A 94 10.07 5.15 -14.72
N VAL A 95 8.84 4.77 -14.39
CA VAL A 95 8.00 5.56 -13.47
C VAL A 95 8.59 5.64 -12.06
N LEU A 96 9.15 4.56 -11.53
CA LEU A 96 9.82 4.60 -10.22
C LEU A 96 11.00 5.58 -10.20
N LYS A 97 11.82 5.58 -11.26
CA LYS A 97 12.95 6.52 -11.39
C LYS A 97 12.47 7.96 -11.48
N GLU A 98 11.38 8.21 -12.19
CA GLU A 98 10.86 9.56 -12.41
C GLU A 98 10.05 10.09 -11.23
N LYS A 99 9.20 9.26 -10.63
CA LYS A 99 8.12 9.72 -9.74
C LYS A 99 8.17 9.13 -8.34
N SER A 100 9.19 8.35 -7.96
CA SER A 100 9.24 7.81 -6.60
C SER A 100 9.19 8.92 -5.53
N LEU A 101 8.39 8.69 -4.50
CA LEU A 101 8.23 9.55 -3.32
C LEU A 101 9.60 9.87 -2.70
N LEU A 102 10.49 8.88 -2.62
CA LEU A 102 11.85 9.04 -2.12
C LEU A 102 12.66 10.04 -2.94
N ARG A 103 12.57 9.99 -4.28
CA ARG A 103 13.22 10.97 -5.16
C ARG A 103 12.64 12.37 -4.91
N GLN A 104 11.32 12.50 -4.97
CA GLN A 104 10.64 13.80 -4.81
C GLN A 104 10.96 14.43 -3.44
N LEU A 105 11.01 13.63 -2.38
CA LEU A 105 11.41 14.09 -1.04
C LEU A 105 12.86 14.58 -1.02
N LYS A 106 13.78 13.86 -1.67
CA LYS A 106 15.19 14.27 -1.76
C LYS A 106 15.35 15.58 -2.54
N GLU A 107 14.64 15.74 -3.65
CA GLU A 107 14.63 16.97 -4.45
C GLU A 107 14.04 18.16 -3.68
N ALA A 108 13.07 17.90 -2.81
CA ALA A 108 12.54 18.89 -1.87
C ALA A 108 13.44 19.15 -0.63
N GLY A 109 14.71 18.71 -0.66
CA GLY A 109 15.67 18.92 0.43
C GLY A 109 15.40 18.10 1.69
N ARG A 110 14.59 17.03 1.60
CA ARG A 110 14.32 16.11 2.72
C ARG A 110 15.31 14.94 2.71
N LYS A 111 15.33 14.18 3.81
CA LYS A 111 16.21 13.03 4.02
C LYS A 111 15.41 11.73 4.12
N PRO A 112 14.88 11.21 2.99
CA PRO A 112 14.14 9.96 3.00
C PRO A 112 15.08 8.77 3.23
N ILE A 113 14.60 7.77 3.96
CA ILE A 113 15.26 6.48 4.16
C ILE A 113 14.26 5.40 3.77
N PHE A 114 14.73 4.39 3.07
CA PHE A 114 13.95 3.21 2.69
C PHE A 114 14.61 1.97 3.31
N MET A 115 13.77 1.12 3.88
CA MET A 115 14.16 -0.14 4.50
C MET A 115 13.09 -1.17 4.14
N ASN A 116 13.53 -2.32 3.62
CA ASN A 116 12.69 -3.46 3.24
C ASN A 116 13.34 -4.72 3.76
#